data_AF-A0A9Q4B4Q4-F1
#
_entry.id   AF-A0A9Q4B4Q4-F1
#
_cell.length_a   1.000
_cell.length_b   1.000
_cell.length_c   1.000
_cell.angle_alpha   90.00
_cell.angle_beta   90.00
_cell.angle_gamma   90.00
#
_symmetry.space_group_name_H-M   'P 1'
#
loop_
_entity.id
_entity.type
_entity.pdbx_description
1 polymer ?
#
loop_
_entity_poly.entity_id
_entity_poly.type
_entity_poly.pdbx_seq_one_letter_code
_entity_poly.pdbx_strand_id
1 'polypeptide(L)'
;MFQYSLKKLKFVLVGIFLNFLIFIMSIAQELNSIANQHIEVDPIIIHTMIIFIGVLNLLSLLIGLILVSLLAYFIGKILDSDTGKLKFFFIVSTTVFVTSLINLPLSIMNFLSTSNEIYLPTHNIILILFNPFLILGIYVLYNLLLETKLTKKAILTYCITYYLFQLSANFFSRWILGLQ
;
A
#
# COMPACT_ATOMS: atom_id res chain seq x y z
N MET A 1 15.54 11.60 -15.27
CA MET A 1 16.10 12.10 -14.00
C MET A 1 14.96 12.61 -13.14
N PHE A 2 14.55 11.89 -12.08
CA PHE A 2 13.36 12.23 -11.31
C PHE A 2 13.72 13.25 -10.21
N GLN A 3 13.85 14.53 -10.58
CA GLN A 3 14.21 15.56 -9.60
C GLN A 3 13.12 15.71 -8.52
N TYR A 4 13.45 15.44 -7.26
CA TYR A 4 12.55 15.54 -6.11
C TYR A 4 12.04 16.98 -5.90
N SER A 5 10.74 17.14 -5.63
CA SER A 5 10.17 18.41 -5.18
C SER A 5 8.95 18.18 -4.28
N LEU A 6 8.65 19.15 -3.41
CA LEU A 6 7.46 19.11 -2.55
C LEU A 6 6.16 18.97 -3.37
N LYS A 7 6.10 19.60 -4.55
CA LYS A 7 4.96 19.49 -5.48
C LYS A 7 4.75 18.05 -5.94
N LYS A 8 5.83 17.37 -6.33
CA LYS A 8 5.78 15.96 -6.75
C LYS A 8 5.39 15.03 -5.61
N LEU A 9 5.90 15.27 -4.40
CA LEU A 9 5.48 14.51 -3.21
C LEU A 9 3.97 14.65 -2.95
N LYS A 10 3.43 15.87 -3.01
CA LYS A 10 1.98 16.09 -2.87
C LYS A 10 1.19 15.31 -3.91
N PHE A 11 1.63 15.33 -5.16
CA PHE A 11 0.99 14.57 -6.24
C PHE A 11 0.97 13.06 -5.96
N VAL A 12 2.10 12.50 -5.52
CA VAL A 12 2.20 11.08 -5.12
C VAL A 12 1.24 10.75 -3.99
N LEU A 13 1.18 11.59 -2.95
CA LEU A 13 0.27 11.37 -1.81
C LEU A 13 -1.21 11.45 -2.22
N VAL A 14 -1.57 12.39 -3.09
CA VAL A 14 -2.93 12.49 -3.65
C VAL A 14 -3.24 11.24 -4.49
N GLY A 15 -2.28 10.74 -5.27
CA GLY A 15 -2.43 9.50 -6.03
C GLY A 15 -2.70 8.29 -5.14
N ILE A 16 -1.95 8.14 -4.03
CA ILE A 16 -2.18 7.09 -3.03
C ILE A 16 -3.59 7.21 -2.44
N PHE A 17 -3.99 8.41 -2.05
CA PHE A 17 -5.31 8.69 -1.49
C PHE A 17 -6.42 8.30 -2.46
N LEU A 18 -6.33 8.71 -3.73
CA LEU A 18 -7.34 8.40 -4.75
C LEU A 18 -7.40 6.91 -5.05
N ASN A 19 -6.26 6.22 -5.19
CA ASN A 19 -6.22 4.77 -5.38
C ASN A 19 -6.90 4.02 -4.23
N PHE A 20 -6.66 4.47 -3.00
CA PHE A 20 -7.30 3.88 -1.83
C PHE A 20 -8.81 4.14 -1.81
N LEU A 21 -9.23 5.38 -2.10
CA LEU A 21 -10.63 5.77 -2.11
C LEU A 21 -11.42 4.97 -3.16
N ILE A 22 -10.90 4.88 -4.39
CA ILE A 22 -11.50 4.08 -5.47
C ILE A 22 -11.70 2.63 -5.02
N PHE A 23 -10.68 2.04 -4.36
CA PHE A 23 -10.75 0.67 -3.88
C PHE A 23 -11.81 0.46 -2.80
N ILE A 24 -11.85 1.32 -1.78
CA ILE A 24 -12.89 1.25 -0.75
C ILE A 24 -14.28 1.39 -1.35
N MET A 25 -14.48 2.34 -2.27
CA MET A 25 -15.77 2.49 -2.96
C MET A 25 -16.16 1.24 -3.73
N SER A 26 -15.20 0.56 -4.36
CA SER A 26 -15.47 -0.65 -5.14
C SER A 26 -15.89 -1.86 -4.31
N ILE A 27 -15.62 -1.88 -3.00
CA ILE A 27 -15.98 -3.00 -2.11
C ILE A 27 -17.06 -2.64 -1.10
N ALA A 28 -17.39 -1.36 -0.94
CA ALA A 28 -18.29 -0.88 0.11
C ALA A 28 -19.72 -1.42 -0.06
N GLN A 29 -20.18 -1.57 -1.29
CA GLN A 29 -21.52 -2.09 -1.58
C GLN A 29 -21.62 -3.58 -1.25
N GLU A 30 -20.64 -4.38 -1.64
CA GLU A 30 -20.53 -5.80 -1.36
C GLU A 30 -20.38 -6.06 0.14
N LEU A 31 -19.53 -5.27 0.83
CA LEU A 31 -19.41 -5.34 2.30
C LEU A 31 -20.75 -5.05 2.99
N ASN A 32 -21.51 -4.08 2.50
CA ASN A 32 -22.83 -3.76 3.04
C ASN A 32 -23.82 -4.93 2.79
N SER A 33 -23.82 -5.51 1.59
CA SER A 33 -24.63 -6.69 1.26
C SER A 33 -24.33 -7.88 2.18
N ILE A 34 -23.04 -8.22 2.35
CA ILE A 34 -22.59 -9.33 3.21
C ILE A 34 -22.95 -9.07 4.67
N ALA A 35 -22.73 -7.86 5.18
CA ALA A 35 -23.03 -7.52 6.55
C ALA A 35 -24.52 -7.59 6.87
N ASN A 36 -25.39 -7.06 5.99
CA ASN A 36 -26.84 -7.14 6.17
C ASN A 36 -27.38 -8.59 6.15
N GLN A 37 -26.66 -9.53 5.54
CA GLN A 37 -27.03 -10.96 5.56
C GLN A 37 -26.71 -11.65 6.90
N HIS A 38 -25.77 -11.13 7.67
CA HIS A 38 -25.23 -11.80 8.87
C HIS A 38 -25.50 -11.04 10.17
N ILE A 39 -25.90 -9.76 10.07
CA ILE A 39 -26.06 -8.86 11.21
C ILE A 39 -27.44 -8.20 11.11
N GLU A 40 -28.31 -8.45 12.09
CA GLU A 40 -29.61 -7.78 12.23
C GLU A 40 -29.43 -6.38 12.86
N VAL A 41 -28.82 -5.47 12.10
CA VAL A 41 -28.64 -4.07 12.48
C VAL A 41 -29.14 -3.19 11.34
N ASP A 42 -29.55 -1.95 11.66
CA ASP A 42 -29.96 -0.97 10.65
C ASP A 42 -28.87 -0.82 9.56
N PRO A 43 -29.22 -0.97 8.28
CA PRO A 43 -28.28 -0.82 7.15
C PRO A 43 -27.48 0.49 7.17
N ILE A 44 -28.05 1.57 7.74
CA ILE A 44 -27.38 2.86 7.87
C ILE A 44 -26.18 2.76 8.83
N ILE A 45 -26.32 2.00 9.92
CA ILE A 45 -25.25 1.78 10.90
C ILE A 45 -24.13 0.97 10.26
N ILE A 46 -24.46 -0.10 9.54
CA ILE A 46 -23.50 -0.95 8.83
C ILE A 46 -22.70 -0.13 7.81
N HIS A 47 -23.39 0.68 7.00
CA HIS A 47 -22.74 1.55 6.02
C HIS A 47 -21.79 2.56 6.68
N THR A 48 -22.21 3.15 7.81
CA THR A 48 -21.38 4.10 8.57
C THR A 48 -20.13 3.41 9.15
N MET A 49 -20.25 2.18 9.65
CA MET A 49 -19.12 1.40 10.14
C MET A 49 -18.12 1.08 9.03
N ILE A 50 -18.58 0.70 7.83
CA ILE A 50 -17.71 0.44 6.68
C ILE A 50 -16.89 1.69 6.31
N ILE A 51 -17.54 2.86 6.23
CA ILE A 51 -16.86 4.12 5.95
C ILE A 51 -15.84 4.44 7.05
N PHE A 52 -16.23 4.29 8.32
CA PHE A 52 -15.35 4.57 9.46
C PHE A 52 -14.10 3.68 9.45
N ILE A 53 -14.25 2.37 9.22
CA ILE A 53 -13.13 1.43 9.07
C ILE A 53 -12.25 1.83 7.87
N GLY A 54 -12.85 2.23 6.75
CA GLY A 54 -12.13 2.75 5.59
C GLY A 54 -11.26 3.97 5.92
N VAL A 55 -11.78 4.93 6.68
CA VAL A 55 -11.03 6.11 7.14
C VAL A 55 -9.89 5.72 8.08
N LEU A 56 -10.14 4.82 9.03
CA LEU A 56 -9.09 4.33 9.94
C LEU A 56 -7.95 3.64 9.18
N ASN A 57 -8.29 2.84 8.16
CA ASN A 57 -7.30 2.17 7.31
C ASN A 57 -6.46 3.18 6.50
N LEU A 58 -7.08 4.24 5.98
CA LEU A 58 -6.35 5.32 5.30
C LEU A 58 -5.39 6.04 6.26
N LEU A 59 -5.85 6.38 7.47
CA LEU A 59 -5.00 7.02 8.49
C LEU A 59 -3.83 6.12 8.88
N SER A 60 -4.09 4.82 9.08
CA SER A 60 -3.06 3.83 9.36
C SER A 60 -2.01 3.77 8.23
N LEU A 61 -2.45 3.80 6.96
CA LEU A 61 -1.55 3.83 5.80
C LEU A 61 -0.67 5.09 5.80
N LEU A 62 -1.24 6.26 6.06
CA LEU A 62 -0.49 7.52 6.09
C LEU A 62 0.52 7.57 7.26
N ILE A 63 0.13 7.10 8.44
CA ILE A 63 1.03 6.97 9.60
C ILE A 63 2.15 5.97 9.28
N GLY A 64 1.80 4.80 8.72
CA GLY A 64 2.75 3.79 8.30
C GLY A 64 3.77 4.32 7.30
N LEU A 65 3.34 5.10 6.30
CA LEU A 65 4.22 5.77 5.35
C LEU A 65 5.25 6.67 6.05
N ILE A 66 4.81 7.47 7.02
CA ILE A 66 5.70 8.36 7.79
C ILE A 66 6.70 7.54 8.59
N LEU A 67 6.25 6.50 9.30
CA LEU A 67 7.09 5.65 10.14
C LEU A 67 8.14 4.91 9.31
N VAL A 68 7.73 4.24 8.22
CA VAL A 68 8.64 3.51 7.32
C VAL A 68 9.66 4.46 6.69
N SER A 69 9.26 5.67 6.34
CA SER A 69 10.16 6.68 5.78
C SER A 69 11.19 7.18 6.78
N LEU A 70 10.78 7.35 8.04
CA LEU A 70 11.69 7.70 9.13
C LEU A 70 12.68 6.56 9.41
N LEU A 71 12.21 5.32 9.46
CA LEU A 71 13.08 4.14 9.60
C LEU A 71 14.10 4.06 8.46
N ALA A 72 13.64 4.21 7.21
CA ALA A 72 14.52 4.24 6.05
C ALA A 72 15.54 5.39 6.14
N TYR A 73 15.13 6.56 6.61
CA TYR A 73 16.07 7.65 6.85
C TYR A 73 17.12 7.32 7.92
N PHE A 74 16.74 6.73 9.05
CA PHE A 74 17.68 6.37 10.12
C PHE A 74 18.67 5.30 9.67
N ILE A 75 18.20 4.25 9.00
CA ILE A 75 19.07 3.24 8.39
C ILE A 75 20.00 3.91 7.36
N GLY A 76 19.48 4.84 6.57
CA GLY A 76 20.26 5.60 5.60
C GLY A 76 21.37 6.39 6.27
N LYS A 77 21.10 7.01 7.43
CA LYS A 77 22.09 7.73 8.21
C LYS A 77 23.16 6.83 8.82
N ILE A 78 22.80 5.63 9.27
CA ILE A 78 23.75 4.62 9.76
C ILE A 78 24.67 4.15 8.61
N LEU A 79 24.18 4.16 7.38
CA LEU A 79 24.91 3.79 6.17
C LEU A 79 25.55 5.00 5.46
N ASP A 80 25.86 6.06 6.20
CA ASP A 80 26.53 7.28 5.72
C ASP A 80 25.85 8.00 4.54
N SER A 81 24.53 7.91 4.45
CA SER A 81 23.76 8.70 3.49
C SER A 81 23.58 10.15 3.96
N ASP A 82 23.99 11.10 3.13
CA ASP A 82 23.67 12.53 3.31
C ASP A 82 22.22 12.86 2.93
N THR A 83 21.42 11.87 2.55
CA THR A 83 20.05 12.07 2.09
C THR A 83 19.13 12.56 3.21
N GLY A 84 18.42 13.65 2.97
CA GLY A 84 17.48 14.23 3.94
C GLY A 84 16.18 13.43 4.13
N LYS A 85 15.50 13.65 5.26
CA LYS A 85 14.23 12.99 5.64
C LYS A 85 13.17 13.08 4.54
N LEU A 86 12.98 14.26 3.98
CA LEU A 86 11.98 14.50 2.95
C LEU A 86 12.24 13.71 1.65
N LYS A 87 13.50 13.47 1.30
CA LYS A 87 13.84 12.66 0.12
C LYS A 87 13.52 11.19 0.38
N PHE A 88 13.81 10.65 1.56
CA PHE A 88 13.36 9.30 1.92
C PHE A 88 11.84 9.17 1.96
N PHE A 89 11.13 10.18 2.49
CA PHE A 89 9.66 10.20 2.46
C PHE A 89 9.12 10.19 1.04
N PHE A 90 9.75 10.92 0.11
CA PHE A 90 9.40 10.86 -1.31
C PHE A 90 9.68 9.49 -1.94
N ILE A 91 10.84 8.90 -1.66
CA ILE A 91 11.21 7.58 -2.19
C ILE A 91 10.18 6.54 -1.75
N VAL A 92 9.93 6.43 -0.44
CA VAL A 92 8.98 5.46 0.12
C VAL A 92 7.57 5.71 -0.38
N SER A 93 7.10 6.97 -0.39
CA SER A 93 5.77 7.30 -0.90
C SER A 93 5.61 6.92 -2.36
N THR A 94 6.63 7.18 -3.20
CA THR A 94 6.58 6.83 -4.63
C THR A 94 6.54 5.31 -4.82
N THR A 95 7.35 4.58 -4.06
CA THR A 95 7.33 3.10 -4.05
C THR A 95 5.95 2.56 -3.66
N VAL A 96 5.35 3.07 -2.58
CA VAL A 96 4.02 2.65 -2.12
C VAL A 96 2.94 3.05 -3.12
N PHE A 97 3.01 4.22 -3.73
CA PHE A 97 2.09 4.62 -4.79
C PHE A 97 2.09 3.61 -5.93
N VAL A 98 3.26 3.24 -6.42
CA VAL A 98 3.40 2.26 -7.50
C VAL A 98 2.86 0.89 -7.10
N THR A 99 3.17 0.42 -5.88
CA THR A 99 2.63 -0.85 -5.37
C THR A 99 1.10 -0.79 -5.20
N SER A 100 0.55 0.36 -4.79
CA SER A 100 -0.90 0.55 -4.62
C SER A 100 -1.68 0.55 -5.92
N LEU A 101 -1.03 0.64 -7.08
CA LEU A 101 -1.71 0.60 -8.38
C LEU A 101 -2.41 -0.74 -8.63
N ILE A 102 -2.08 -1.81 -7.90
CA ILE A 102 -2.86 -3.06 -7.90
C ILE A 102 -4.32 -2.85 -7.50
N ASN A 103 -4.60 -1.82 -6.71
CA ASN A 103 -5.96 -1.50 -6.30
C ASN A 103 -6.85 -1.13 -7.48
N LEU A 104 -6.30 -0.54 -8.56
CA LEU A 104 -7.09 -0.16 -9.73
C LEU A 104 -7.71 -1.38 -10.46
N PRO A 105 -6.94 -2.38 -10.92
CA PRO A 105 -7.52 -3.57 -11.53
C PRO A 105 -8.41 -4.35 -10.56
N LEU A 106 -8.06 -4.43 -9.27
CA LEU A 106 -8.94 -5.05 -8.27
C LEU A 106 -10.26 -4.31 -8.11
N SER A 107 -10.24 -2.97 -8.13
CA SER A 107 -11.46 -2.17 -8.07
C SER A 107 -12.36 -2.44 -9.27
N ILE A 108 -11.77 -2.54 -10.47
CA ILE A 108 -12.51 -2.88 -11.69
C ILE A 108 -13.12 -4.29 -11.55
N MET A 109 -12.36 -5.26 -11.04
CA MET A 109 -12.88 -6.61 -10.79
C MET A 109 -14.04 -6.59 -9.79
N ASN A 110 -13.94 -5.83 -8.71
CA ASN A 110 -15.02 -5.70 -7.72
C ASN A 110 -16.26 -5.00 -8.30
N PHE A 111 -16.10 -3.92 -9.06
CA PHE A 111 -17.23 -3.25 -9.73
C PHE A 111 -17.95 -4.13 -10.76
N LEU A 112 -17.21 -5.02 -11.44
CA LEU A 112 -17.77 -5.94 -12.44
C LEU A 112 -18.26 -7.26 -11.83
N SER A 113 -17.91 -7.53 -10.57
CA SER A 113 -18.32 -8.75 -9.87
C SER A 113 -19.83 -8.70 -9.62
N THR A 114 -20.54 -9.72 -10.10
CA THR A 114 -21.97 -9.91 -9.80
C THR A 114 -22.20 -10.90 -8.65
N SER A 115 -21.12 -11.51 -8.14
CA SER A 115 -21.14 -12.38 -6.96
C SER A 115 -20.91 -11.55 -5.70
N ASN A 116 -21.39 -12.02 -4.54
CA ASN A 116 -21.04 -11.48 -3.22
C ASN A 116 -19.56 -11.79 -2.84
N GLU A 117 -18.66 -11.88 -3.83
CA GLU A 117 -17.24 -12.15 -3.65
C GLU A 117 -16.44 -10.86 -3.77
N ILE A 118 -15.57 -10.61 -2.79
CA ILE A 118 -14.69 -9.44 -2.76
C ILE A 118 -13.29 -9.87 -3.19
N TYR A 119 -12.79 -9.34 -4.30
CA TYR A 119 -11.42 -9.54 -4.74
C TYR A 119 -10.46 -8.65 -3.95
N LEU A 120 -9.76 -9.28 -3.00
CA LEU A 120 -8.68 -8.66 -2.22
C LEU A 120 -7.28 -9.09 -2.73
N PRO A 121 -6.24 -8.27 -2.53
CA PRO A 121 -4.86 -8.61 -2.88
C PRO A 121 -4.33 -9.90 -2.22
N THR A 122 -4.93 -10.29 -1.08
CA THR A 122 -4.48 -11.39 -0.22
C THR A 122 -5.04 -12.77 -0.59
N HIS A 123 -5.97 -12.87 -1.54
CA HIS A 123 -6.65 -14.15 -1.82
C HIS A 123 -5.77 -15.20 -2.50
N ASN A 124 -4.79 -14.80 -3.31
CA ASN A 124 -4.02 -15.74 -4.12
C ASN A 124 -2.53 -15.67 -3.78
N ILE A 125 -1.96 -16.80 -3.37
CA ILE A 125 -0.57 -16.86 -2.90
C ILE A 125 0.45 -16.57 -4.01
N ILE A 126 0.14 -16.95 -5.26
CA ILE A 126 0.97 -16.66 -6.42
C ILE A 126 0.94 -15.16 -6.69
N LEU A 127 -0.24 -14.53 -6.59
CA LEU A 127 -0.35 -13.08 -6.71
C LEU A 127 0.33 -12.34 -5.56
N ILE A 128 0.38 -12.89 -4.34
CA ILE A 128 1.15 -12.29 -3.23
C ILE A 128 2.66 -12.33 -3.52
N LEU A 129 3.17 -13.48 -3.93
CA LEU A 129 4.61 -13.69 -4.15
C LEU A 129 5.10 -12.98 -5.42
N PHE A 130 4.33 -13.02 -6.50
CA PHE A 130 4.72 -12.50 -7.81
C PHE A 130 3.85 -11.32 -8.25
N ASN A 131 3.42 -10.49 -7.30
CA ASN A 131 2.66 -9.28 -7.60
C ASN A 131 3.48 -8.38 -8.55
N PRO A 132 3.04 -8.15 -9.81
CA PRO A 132 3.78 -7.33 -10.76
C PRO A 132 3.94 -5.88 -10.27
N PHE A 133 2.99 -5.35 -9.49
CA PHE A 133 3.07 -4.01 -8.90
C PHE A 133 4.02 -3.94 -7.72
N LEU A 134 4.22 -5.03 -6.99
CA LEU A 134 5.25 -5.12 -5.96
C LEU A 134 6.65 -5.13 -6.58
N ILE A 135 6.84 -5.92 -7.64
CA ILE A 135 8.10 -5.99 -8.40
C ILE A 135 8.40 -4.62 -9.01
N LEU A 136 7.41 -3.98 -9.63
CA LEU A 136 7.54 -2.62 -10.18
C LEU A 136 7.88 -1.60 -9.06
N GLY A 137 7.24 -1.71 -7.90
CA GLY A 137 7.54 -0.88 -6.72
C GLY A 137 8.99 -1.04 -6.25
N ILE A 138 9.51 -2.27 -6.20
CA ILE A 138 10.91 -2.56 -5.87
C ILE A 138 11.87 -1.98 -6.92
N TYR A 139 11.53 -2.10 -8.20
CA TYR A 139 12.31 -1.50 -9.27
C TYR A 139 12.39 0.03 -9.14
N VAL A 140 11.26 0.68 -8.83
CA VAL A 140 11.20 2.12 -8.57
C VAL A 140 11.99 2.50 -7.32
N LEU A 141 11.88 1.72 -6.23
CA LEU A 141 12.66 1.91 -5.02
C LEU A 141 14.17 1.88 -5.32
N TYR A 142 14.62 0.86 -6.04
CA TYR A 142 16.00 0.69 -6.44
C TYR A 142 16.51 1.91 -7.23
N ASN A 143 15.78 2.33 -8.26
CA ASN A 143 16.16 3.45 -9.12
C ASN A 143 16.21 4.78 -8.36
N LEU A 144 15.26 5.04 -7.47
CA LEU A 144 15.26 6.27 -6.69
C LEU A 144 16.36 6.29 -5.62
N LEU A 145 16.70 5.13 -5.05
CA LEU A 145 17.84 5.00 -4.14
C LEU A 145 19.18 5.13 -4.85
N LEU A 146 19.30 4.75 -6.13
CA LEU A 146 20.50 5.02 -6.94
C LEU A 146 20.80 6.52 -7.10
N GLU A 147 19.79 7.38 -6.99
CA GLU A 147 19.99 8.84 -6.97
C GLU A 147 20.49 9.34 -5.59
N THR A 148 20.81 8.45 -4.65
CA THR A 148 21.40 8.77 -3.35
C THR A 148 22.87 8.36 -3.30
N LYS A 149 23.60 8.76 -2.24
CA LYS A 149 25.00 8.37 -2.03
C LYS A 149 25.17 6.94 -1.48
N LEU A 150 24.10 6.15 -1.39
CA LEU A 150 24.15 4.79 -0.86
C LEU A 150 24.92 3.84 -1.79
N THR A 151 25.61 2.86 -1.20
CA THR A 151 26.27 1.79 -1.96
C THR A 151 25.23 0.84 -2.58
N LYS A 152 25.53 0.23 -3.73
CA LYS A 152 24.64 -0.75 -4.38
C LYS A 152 24.21 -1.88 -3.43
N LYS A 153 25.11 -2.33 -2.55
CA LYS A 153 24.81 -3.35 -1.53
C LYS A 153 23.74 -2.86 -0.54
N ALA A 154 23.87 -1.64 -0.03
CA ALA A 154 22.85 -1.05 0.84
C ALA A 154 21.50 -0.93 0.14
N ILE A 155 21.49 -0.47 -1.12
CA ILE A 155 20.27 -0.35 -1.92
C ILE A 155 19.58 -1.72 -2.08
N LEU A 156 20.36 -2.77 -2.38
CA LEU A 156 19.82 -4.13 -2.48
C LEU A 156 19.20 -4.59 -1.15
N THR A 157 19.84 -4.28 -0.01
CA THR A 157 19.29 -4.56 1.32
C THR A 157 17.96 -3.85 1.55
N TYR A 158 17.81 -2.59 1.14
CA TYR A 158 16.52 -1.89 1.20
C TYR A 158 15.45 -2.61 0.39
N CYS A 159 15.75 -2.98 -0.85
CA CYS A 159 14.82 -3.67 -1.74
C CYS A 159 14.36 -5.03 -1.17
N ILE A 160 15.31 -5.84 -0.68
CA ILE A 160 15.01 -7.13 -0.06
C ILE A 160 14.18 -6.94 1.20
N THR A 161 14.56 -6.00 2.07
CA THR A 161 13.83 -5.72 3.32
C THR A 161 12.40 -5.25 3.03
N TYR A 162 12.22 -4.37 2.04
CA TYR A 162 10.91 -3.91 1.62
C TYR A 162 10.05 -5.07 1.09
N TYR A 163 10.61 -5.94 0.26
CA TYR A 163 9.92 -7.12 -0.25
C TYR A 163 9.48 -8.07 0.87
N LEU A 164 10.38 -8.41 1.79
CA LEU A 164 10.09 -9.28 2.94
C LEU A 164 9.05 -8.66 3.87
N PHE A 165 9.10 -7.34 4.08
CA PHE A 165 8.10 -6.62 4.87
C PHE A 165 6.71 -6.69 4.21
N GLN A 166 6.63 -6.49 2.90
CA GLN A 166 5.37 -6.61 2.15
C GLN A 166 4.81 -8.04 2.16
N LEU A 167 5.67 -9.05 2.00
CA LEU A 167 5.25 -10.44 2.12
C LEU A 167 4.73 -10.77 3.52
N SER A 168 5.49 -10.44 4.55
CA SER A 168 5.09 -10.71 5.94
C SER A 168 3.77 -10.01 6.31
N ALA A 169 3.55 -8.77 5.85
CA ALA A 169 2.27 -8.07 6.05
C ALA A 169 1.11 -8.82 5.39
N ASN A 170 1.28 -9.32 4.15
CA ASN A 170 0.23 -10.08 3.46
C ASN A 170 -0.02 -11.45 4.10
N PHE A 171 1.02 -12.16 4.54
CA PHE A 171 0.88 -13.43 5.28
C PHE A 171 0.19 -13.23 6.63
N PHE A 172 0.56 -12.18 7.36
CA PHE A 172 -0.07 -11.84 8.63
C PHE A 172 -1.56 -11.50 8.44
N SER A 173 -1.89 -10.74 7.39
CA SER A 173 -3.28 -10.45 7.00
C SER A 173 -4.07 -11.73 6.71
N ARG A 174 -3.52 -12.65 5.90
CA ARG A 174 -4.17 -13.96 5.64
C ARG A 174 -4.39 -14.77 6.90
N TRP A 175 -3.40 -14.81 7.80
CA TRP A 175 -3.50 -15.54 9.06
C TRP A 175 -4.62 -14.99 9.95
N ILE A 176 -4.71 -13.66 10.09
CA ILE A 176 -5.82 -13.00 10.81
C ILE A 176 -7.17 -13.32 10.19
N LEU A 177 -7.24 -13.34 8.85
CA LEU A 177 -8.48 -13.61 8.11
C LEU A 177 -8.83 -15.10 8.03
N GLY A 178 -8.02 -16.00 8.60
CA GLY A 178 -8.25 -17.44 8.55
C GLY A 178 -8.15 -18.05 7.15
N LEU A 179 -7.54 -17.35 6.19
CA LEU A 179 -7.37 -17.79 4.81
C LEU A 179 -6.15 -18.73 4.70
N GLN A 180 -6.41 -20.04 4.68
CA GLN A 180 -5.38 -21.08 4.46
C GLN A 180 -4.69 -20.92 3.11
#